data_AF-A0A4Q6G5N2-F1
#
_entry.id   AF-A0A4Q6G5N2-F1
#
_cell.length_a   1.000
_cell.length_b   1.000
_cell.length_c   1.000
_cell.angle_alpha   90.00
_cell.angle_beta   90.00
_cell.angle_gamma   90.00
#
_symmetry.space_group_name_H-M   'P 1'
#
loop_
_entity.id
_entity.type
_entity.pdbx_description
1 polymer ?
#
loop_
_entity_poly.entity_id
_entity_poly.type
_entity_poly.pdbx_seq_one_letter_code
_entity_poly.pdbx_strand_id
1 'polypeptide(L)'
;ADFANRKRSVAVNQQQHKLGPYNPRVPEARFGEMRLSYSKVYSAFGQAVLDTQQSLRDDIRAYELAALMVKAFFGLAGSDGAQARRATDAERDAFMREQMALSEHPFLEFPDFRKGTVDVTPFQEYALTDMLLMDRDQRSLLERIESKVQLEIDRIMASYDLKLWREKVVELLPNLERDAIREAGATAETSEDRIKRHTGELLAHLRLGVRGRLYMLLDDRKQGGLEFVLSLLEQVKARLSQRDLVNVERNGRRYRDIRDALRTRQVEESLNNLSQAAGRMFGKEPQAREVMNHLKRDVADYLRFHLLAVAANQSIEVMRNMSSWLGEPQATDEYGNAQWSGIAGEFQEGRRQVQAMLLAADQRISQLRADARQEHATYIKLASDTLPPPVRLSGDVSAWSEEVLLEFGGSARLFPQLGDERLRADLLLKLFRRAQLQLSTQELEQPEPVDPLLERLSAMTPQERQRVFAEWIRSAMPWVNARFSAEFTPNADQFKCFIGVGDVGAWRKMEAELRAA
;
A
#
# COMPACT_ATOMS: atom_id res chain seq x y z
N ALA A 1 -64.61 12.69 -1.56
CA ALA A 1 -65.35 13.34 -0.44
C ALA A 1 -66.13 12.34 0.43
N ASP A 2 -66.77 11.33 -0.15
CA ASP A 2 -67.65 10.37 0.58
C ASP A 2 -66.92 9.51 1.64
N PHE A 3 -65.69 9.04 1.35
CA PHE A 3 -64.88 8.30 2.33
C PHE A 3 -64.53 9.11 3.58
N ALA A 4 -64.19 10.40 3.42
CA ALA A 4 -63.81 11.28 4.53
C ALA A 4 -65.02 11.61 5.44
N ASN A 5 -66.21 11.80 4.84
CA ASN A 5 -67.43 12.07 5.58
C ASN A 5 -67.94 10.82 6.33
N ARG A 6 -67.89 9.64 5.70
CA ARG A 6 -68.19 8.37 6.39
C ARG A 6 -67.19 8.05 7.50
N LYS A 7 -65.90 8.35 7.29
CA LYS A 7 -64.86 8.18 8.33
C LYS A 7 -65.10 9.09 9.53
N ARG A 8 -65.56 10.34 9.32
CA ARG A 8 -65.98 11.26 10.41
C ARG A 8 -67.21 10.74 11.16
N SER A 9 -68.25 10.29 10.46
CA SER A 9 -69.44 9.66 11.06
C SER A 9 -69.10 8.44 11.93
N VAL A 10 -68.27 7.53 11.40
CA VAL A 10 -67.83 6.32 12.10
C VAL A 10 -66.84 6.62 13.24
N ALA A 11 -66.06 7.70 13.13
CA ALA A 11 -65.13 8.14 14.18
C ALA A 11 -65.82 8.79 15.38
N VAL A 12 -67.04 9.33 15.21
CA VAL A 12 -67.86 9.87 16.31
C VAL A 12 -68.67 8.76 16.99
N ASN A 13 -69.07 7.72 16.25
CA ASN A 13 -69.82 6.55 16.77
C ASN A 13 -68.94 5.29 16.93
N GLN A 14 -67.71 5.42 17.46
CA GLN A 14 -66.79 4.27 17.60
C GLN A 14 -67.34 3.17 18.51
N GLN A 15 -68.12 3.51 19.55
CA GLN A 15 -68.77 2.54 20.43
C GLN A 15 -69.76 1.63 19.72
N GLN A 16 -70.55 2.16 18.77
CA GLN A 16 -71.52 1.37 18.01
C GLN A 16 -70.88 0.57 16.86
N HIS A 17 -69.84 1.11 16.21
CA HIS A 17 -69.32 0.51 14.97
C HIS A 17 -68.00 -0.28 15.13
N LYS A 18 -67.16 0.04 16.12
CA LYS A 18 -65.78 -0.48 16.21
C LYS A 18 -65.42 -1.15 17.54
N LEU A 19 -66.17 -0.92 18.62
CA LEU A 19 -65.79 -1.38 19.97
C LEU A 19 -66.53 -2.64 20.45
N GLY A 20 -67.52 -3.14 19.69
CA GLY A 20 -68.22 -4.39 20.03
C GLY A 20 -67.55 -5.65 19.46
N PRO A 21 -67.66 -6.82 20.12
CA PRO A 21 -67.24 -8.08 19.54
C PRO A 21 -68.04 -8.38 18.27
N TYR A 22 -67.37 -8.87 17.23
CA TYR A 22 -68.01 -9.40 16.04
C TYR A 22 -68.22 -10.90 16.19
N ASN A 23 -69.48 -11.32 16.03
CA ASN A 23 -69.88 -12.71 16.07
C ASN A 23 -70.32 -13.12 14.66
N PRO A 24 -69.44 -13.67 13.81
CA PRO A 24 -69.87 -14.20 12.52
C PRO A 24 -70.88 -15.33 12.73
N ARG A 25 -71.85 -15.45 11.81
CA ARG A 25 -72.73 -16.61 11.77
C ARG A 25 -71.91 -17.82 11.34
N VAL A 26 -71.74 -18.78 12.24
CA VAL A 26 -71.14 -20.08 11.94
C VAL A 26 -72.25 -21.11 11.67
N PRO A 27 -72.02 -22.10 10.79
CA PRO A 27 -73.05 -23.10 10.47
C PRO A 27 -73.47 -23.91 11.71
N GLU A 28 -74.71 -23.71 12.17
CA GLU A 28 -75.29 -24.39 13.34
C GLU A 28 -75.21 -25.91 13.25
N ALA A 29 -75.38 -26.46 12.04
CA ALA A 29 -75.30 -27.90 11.79
C ALA A 29 -73.93 -28.52 12.12
N ARG A 30 -72.86 -27.72 12.13
CA ARG A 30 -71.49 -28.20 12.35
C ARG A 30 -70.92 -27.81 13.71
N PHE A 31 -71.36 -26.70 14.28
CA PHE A 31 -70.76 -26.13 15.51
C PHE A 31 -71.77 -25.92 16.65
N GLY A 32 -73.04 -26.30 16.48
CA GLY A 32 -74.07 -26.16 17.50
C GLY A 32 -74.22 -24.72 17.99
N GLU A 33 -74.30 -24.54 19.31
CA GLU A 33 -74.40 -23.21 19.95
C GLU A 33 -73.05 -22.47 20.08
N MET A 34 -71.93 -23.04 19.61
CA MET A 34 -70.63 -22.38 19.72
C MET A 34 -70.60 -21.10 18.89
N ARG A 35 -70.25 -19.98 19.53
CA ARG A 35 -70.09 -18.67 18.88
C ARG A 35 -68.62 -18.30 18.80
N LEU A 36 -68.13 -18.02 17.60
CA LEU A 36 -66.85 -17.33 17.43
C LEU A 36 -67.07 -15.86 17.78
N SER A 37 -66.25 -15.29 18.66
CA SER A 37 -66.31 -13.88 19.06
C SER A 37 -64.92 -13.29 19.02
N TYR A 38 -64.71 -12.23 18.24
CA TYR A 38 -63.45 -11.49 18.23
C TYR A 38 -63.69 -9.98 18.26
N SER A 39 -62.76 -9.26 18.88
CA SER A 39 -62.84 -7.82 19.05
C SER A 39 -62.69 -7.09 17.72
N LYS A 40 -63.65 -6.21 17.36
CA LYS A 40 -63.51 -5.28 16.23
C LYS A 40 -62.44 -4.19 16.46
N VAL A 41 -61.89 -4.11 17.68
CA VAL A 41 -60.88 -3.11 18.09
C VAL A 41 -59.51 -3.43 17.49
N TYR A 42 -59.25 -4.68 17.13
CA TYR A 42 -58.00 -5.08 16.49
C TYR A 42 -58.08 -4.86 14.98
N SER A 43 -57.54 -3.73 14.51
CA SER A 43 -56.95 -3.69 13.17
C SER A 43 -55.66 -4.50 13.22
N ALA A 44 -55.74 -5.79 12.91
CA ALA A 44 -54.53 -6.54 12.57
C ALA A 44 -54.08 -6.06 11.19
N PHE A 45 -52.91 -5.40 11.14
CA PHE A 45 -52.22 -5.14 9.88
C PHE A 45 -51.27 -6.28 9.61
N GLY A 46 -51.29 -6.74 8.38
CA GLY A 46 -50.59 -7.93 7.94
C GLY A 46 -50.07 -7.57 6.59
N GLN A 47 -48.78 -7.76 6.46
CA GLN A 47 -48.03 -7.35 5.31
C GLN A 47 -47.34 -8.59 4.84
N ALA A 48 -47.50 -8.90 3.56
CA ALA A 48 -46.65 -9.85 2.89
C ALA A 48 -46.02 -9.19 1.67
N VAL A 49 -44.80 -9.58 1.36
CA VAL A 49 -44.04 -9.07 0.21
C VAL A 49 -43.76 -10.21 -0.74
N LEU A 50 -43.96 -9.96 -2.03
CA LEU A 50 -43.57 -10.84 -3.12
C LEU A 50 -42.34 -10.23 -3.79
N ASP A 51 -41.23 -10.96 -3.83
CA ASP A 51 -39.94 -10.42 -4.24
C ASP A 51 -39.09 -11.48 -4.96
N THR A 52 -38.32 -11.06 -5.97
CA THR A 52 -37.34 -11.90 -6.68
C THR A 52 -35.96 -11.90 -6.03
N GLN A 53 -35.73 -11.03 -5.04
CA GLN A 53 -34.44 -10.75 -4.39
C GLN A 53 -33.41 -10.13 -5.33
N GLN A 54 -33.83 -9.56 -6.46
CA GLN A 54 -32.90 -9.01 -7.45
C GLN A 54 -32.06 -7.87 -6.86
N SER A 55 -32.69 -6.90 -6.18
CA SER A 55 -31.98 -5.78 -5.55
C SER A 55 -30.92 -6.22 -4.53
N LEU A 56 -31.22 -7.25 -3.73
CA LEU A 56 -30.28 -7.82 -2.78
C LEU A 56 -29.10 -8.50 -3.49
N ARG A 57 -29.36 -9.19 -4.61
CA ARG A 57 -28.31 -9.81 -5.44
C ARG A 57 -27.42 -8.74 -6.09
N ASP A 58 -28.01 -7.62 -6.53
CA ASP A 58 -27.28 -6.51 -7.14
C ASP A 58 -26.38 -5.80 -6.10
N ASP A 59 -26.86 -5.63 -4.87
CA ASP A 59 -26.07 -5.12 -3.75
C ASP A 59 -24.88 -6.04 -3.43
N ILE A 60 -25.08 -7.36 -3.40
CA ILE A 60 -23.99 -8.34 -3.23
C ILE A 60 -22.94 -8.15 -4.34
N ARG A 61 -23.38 -8.07 -5.61
CA ARG A 61 -22.49 -7.88 -6.76
C ARG A 61 -21.73 -6.55 -6.69
N ALA A 62 -22.38 -5.48 -6.22
CA ALA A 62 -21.74 -4.19 -6.06
C ALA A 62 -20.64 -4.21 -4.97
N TYR A 63 -20.86 -4.91 -3.84
CA TYR A 63 -19.80 -5.12 -2.85
C TYR A 63 -18.66 -5.99 -3.38
N GLU A 64 -18.96 -7.04 -4.15
CA GLU A 64 -17.95 -7.88 -4.81
C GLU A 64 -17.09 -7.06 -5.79
N LEU A 65 -17.71 -6.19 -6.58
CA LEU A 65 -17.02 -5.28 -7.50
C LEU A 65 -16.16 -4.26 -6.74
N ALA A 66 -16.69 -3.66 -5.68
CA ALA A 66 -15.95 -2.71 -4.84
C ALA A 66 -14.70 -3.37 -4.21
N ALA A 67 -14.81 -4.61 -3.75
CA ALA A 67 -13.67 -5.36 -3.22
C ALA A 67 -12.61 -5.62 -4.30
N LEU A 68 -13.00 -5.94 -5.53
CA LEU A 68 -12.06 -6.08 -6.65
C LEU A 68 -11.38 -4.75 -7.01
N MET A 69 -12.12 -3.63 -6.99
CA MET A 69 -11.57 -2.28 -7.21
C MET A 69 -10.48 -1.94 -6.18
N VAL A 70 -10.72 -2.23 -4.89
CA VAL A 70 -9.72 -2.04 -3.82
C VAL A 70 -8.49 -2.92 -4.05
N LYS A 71 -8.68 -4.21 -4.36
CA LYS A 71 -7.56 -5.13 -4.61
C LYS A 71 -6.70 -4.69 -5.79
N ALA A 72 -7.33 -4.21 -6.87
CA ALA A 72 -6.62 -3.71 -8.05
C ALA A 72 -5.85 -2.41 -7.76
N PHE A 73 -6.47 -1.45 -7.04
CA PHE A 73 -5.83 -0.18 -6.72
C PHE A 73 -4.53 -0.37 -5.93
N PHE A 74 -4.58 -1.19 -4.88
CA PHE A 74 -3.41 -1.41 -4.02
C PHE A 74 -2.47 -2.51 -4.55
N GLY A 75 -2.73 -3.09 -5.71
CA GLY A 75 -1.92 -4.17 -6.27
C GLY A 75 -1.87 -5.43 -5.39
N LEU A 76 -2.96 -5.72 -4.66
CA LEU A 76 -3.11 -6.95 -3.86
C LEU A 76 -3.53 -8.16 -4.72
N ALA A 77 -4.01 -7.91 -5.93
CA ALA A 77 -4.29 -8.92 -6.96
C ALA A 77 -4.03 -8.32 -8.35
N GLY A 78 -3.67 -9.16 -9.31
CA GLY A 78 -3.65 -8.75 -10.73
C GLY A 78 -5.06 -8.44 -11.25
N SER A 79 -5.14 -7.74 -12.39
CA SER A 79 -6.41 -7.35 -13.06
C SER A 79 -7.38 -8.52 -13.28
N ASP A 80 -6.86 -9.74 -13.39
CA ASP A 80 -7.62 -10.94 -13.73
C ASP A 80 -7.78 -11.89 -12.53
N GLY A 81 -7.46 -11.43 -11.31
CA GLY A 81 -7.39 -12.28 -10.11
C GLY A 81 -6.11 -13.12 -10.00
N ALA A 82 -5.11 -12.83 -10.84
CA ALA A 82 -3.78 -13.42 -10.76
C ALA A 82 -3.01 -12.98 -9.50
N GLN A 83 -1.93 -13.71 -9.16
CA GLN A 83 -1.05 -13.32 -8.04
C GLN A 83 -0.53 -11.89 -8.22
N ALA A 84 -0.42 -11.17 -7.10
CA ALA A 84 0.14 -9.84 -7.09
C ALA A 84 1.59 -9.83 -7.60
N ARG A 85 1.95 -8.79 -8.35
CA ARG A 85 3.28 -8.62 -8.91
C ARG A 85 4.32 -8.42 -7.80
N ARG A 86 5.45 -9.09 -7.91
CA ARG A 86 6.62 -8.94 -7.03
C ARG A 86 7.79 -8.34 -7.79
N ALA A 87 8.67 -7.67 -7.07
CA ALA A 87 9.88 -7.08 -7.63
C ALA A 87 10.84 -8.17 -8.12
N THR A 88 11.49 -7.89 -9.24
CA THR A 88 12.58 -8.72 -9.78
C THR A 88 13.94 -8.24 -9.26
N ASP A 89 14.95 -9.11 -9.33
CA ASP A 89 16.33 -8.75 -8.98
C ASP A 89 16.84 -7.54 -9.78
N ALA A 90 16.46 -7.44 -11.06
CA ALA A 90 16.84 -6.31 -11.91
C ALA A 90 16.25 -4.99 -11.43
N GLU A 91 14.99 -5.00 -10.97
CA GLU A 91 14.33 -3.81 -10.44
C GLU A 91 14.86 -3.42 -9.08
N ARG A 92 15.15 -4.40 -8.20
CA ARG A 92 15.92 -4.15 -6.97
C ARG A 92 17.24 -3.48 -7.29
N ASP A 93 17.97 -4.00 -8.27
CA ASP A 93 19.30 -3.50 -8.60
C ASP A 93 19.27 -2.11 -9.23
N ALA A 94 18.27 -1.82 -10.06
CA ALA A 94 18.01 -0.48 -10.57
C ALA A 94 17.65 0.48 -9.43
N PHE A 95 16.73 0.08 -8.53
CA PHE A 95 16.32 0.90 -7.41
C PHE A 95 17.49 1.27 -6.49
N MET A 96 18.32 0.29 -6.11
CA MET A 96 19.48 0.53 -5.24
C MET A 96 20.52 1.43 -5.92
N ARG A 97 20.71 1.28 -7.24
CA ARG A 97 21.62 2.11 -8.03
C ARG A 97 21.15 3.57 -8.08
N GLU A 98 19.90 3.78 -8.43
CA GLU A 98 19.34 5.11 -8.73
C GLU A 98 18.95 5.87 -7.46
N GLN A 99 18.45 5.18 -6.44
CA GLN A 99 17.84 5.81 -5.26
C GLN A 99 18.73 5.76 -4.01
N MET A 100 19.73 4.86 -3.99
CA MET A 100 20.57 4.62 -2.81
C MET A 100 22.06 4.84 -3.06
N ALA A 101 22.45 5.29 -4.27
CA ALA A 101 23.84 5.48 -4.69
C ALA A 101 24.70 4.19 -4.61
N LEU A 102 24.08 3.02 -4.80
CA LEU A 102 24.74 1.72 -4.74
C LEU A 102 25.12 1.18 -6.13
N SER A 103 25.44 2.09 -7.07
CA SER A 103 26.05 1.69 -8.33
C SER A 103 27.49 1.22 -8.09
N GLU A 104 27.84 0.08 -8.66
CA GLU A 104 29.18 -0.47 -8.59
C GLU A 104 30.05 0.01 -9.77
N HIS A 105 31.32 0.28 -9.49
CA HIS A 105 32.35 0.58 -10.48
C HIS A 105 33.69 -0.04 -10.05
N PRO A 106 34.57 -0.39 -11.02
CA PRO A 106 35.87 -0.95 -10.68
C PRO A 106 36.78 0.12 -10.07
N PHE A 107 37.43 -0.22 -8.96
CA PHE A 107 38.55 0.53 -8.39
C PHE A 107 39.87 -0.09 -8.87
N LEU A 108 40.69 0.73 -9.54
CA LEU A 108 41.93 0.32 -10.22
C LEU A 108 43.14 1.20 -9.88
N GLU A 109 42.94 2.23 -9.05
CA GLU A 109 43.95 3.26 -8.78
C GLU A 109 44.75 2.89 -7.52
N PHE A 110 45.86 2.18 -7.70
CA PHE A 110 46.75 1.75 -6.62
C PHE A 110 48.11 2.44 -6.68
N PRO A 111 48.75 2.69 -5.52
CA PRO A 111 50.14 3.13 -5.45
C PRO A 111 51.08 2.06 -6.00
N ASP A 112 52.25 2.47 -6.47
CA ASP A 112 53.28 1.55 -6.95
C ASP A 112 54.01 0.91 -5.75
N PHE A 113 53.53 -0.28 -5.35
CA PHE A 113 54.14 -1.05 -4.27
C PHE A 113 55.18 -2.04 -4.77
N ARG A 114 56.22 -2.23 -3.97
CA ARG A 114 57.08 -3.42 -4.10
C ARG A 114 56.21 -4.69 -4.00
N LYS A 115 56.47 -5.64 -4.89
CA LYS A 115 55.70 -6.89 -4.97
C LYS A 115 55.59 -7.58 -3.60
N GLY A 116 54.37 -7.92 -3.18
CA GLY A 116 54.09 -8.61 -1.92
C GLY A 116 53.91 -7.69 -0.69
N THR A 117 53.92 -6.36 -0.86
CA THR A 117 53.74 -5.43 0.27
C THR A 117 52.30 -5.40 0.79
N VAL A 118 51.32 -5.33 -0.12
CA VAL A 118 49.87 -5.30 0.16
C VAL A 118 49.10 -5.84 -1.06
N ASP A 119 47.84 -6.23 -0.87
CA ASP A 119 46.95 -6.68 -1.94
C ASP A 119 46.39 -5.52 -2.77
N VAL A 120 46.94 -5.34 -3.97
CA VAL A 120 46.54 -4.34 -4.97
C VAL A 120 45.62 -4.90 -6.08
N THR A 121 44.91 -6.00 -5.80
CA THR A 121 43.99 -6.58 -6.79
C THR A 121 42.76 -5.67 -7.02
N PRO A 122 42.37 -5.37 -8.27
CA PRO A 122 41.13 -4.67 -8.57
C PRO A 122 39.90 -5.18 -7.81
N PHE A 123 38.99 -4.28 -7.43
CA PHE A 123 37.73 -4.64 -6.78
C PHE A 123 36.59 -3.70 -7.15
N GLN A 124 35.36 -4.08 -6.83
CA GLN A 124 34.19 -3.24 -7.04
C GLN A 124 34.00 -2.29 -5.86
N GLU A 125 33.86 -1.01 -6.16
CA GLU A 125 33.51 0.06 -5.23
C GLU A 125 32.09 0.57 -5.52
N TYR A 126 31.48 1.23 -4.52
CA TYR A 126 30.18 1.86 -4.64
C TYR A 126 30.34 3.37 -4.83
N ALA A 127 29.55 3.95 -5.73
CA ALA A 127 29.52 5.40 -5.95
C ALA A 127 29.17 6.20 -4.67
N LEU A 128 28.51 5.55 -3.69
CA LEU A 128 28.29 6.11 -2.36
C LEU A 128 29.59 6.61 -1.71
N THR A 129 30.70 5.87 -1.86
CA THR A 129 32.01 6.27 -1.31
C THR A 129 32.54 7.52 -2.01
N ASP A 130 32.41 7.59 -3.33
CA ASP A 130 32.82 8.76 -4.12
C ASP A 130 32.01 10.00 -3.76
N MET A 131 30.69 9.85 -3.59
CA MET A 131 29.82 10.95 -3.16
C MET A 131 30.26 11.52 -1.81
N LEU A 132 30.70 10.68 -0.88
CA LEU A 132 31.21 11.11 0.42
C LEU A 132 32.54 11.86 0.34
N LEU A 133 33.29 11.70 -0.75
CA LEU A 133 34.55 12.37 -1.01
C LEU A 133 34.38 13.68 -1.79
N MET A 134 33.15 14.07 -2.13
CA MET A 134 32.84 15.36 -2.74
C MET A 134 32.48 16.40 -1.67
N ASP A 135 33.03 17.61 -1.79
CA ASP A 135 32.58 18.76 -1.01
C ASP A 135 31.30 19.36 -1.63
N ARG A 136 30.66 20.33 -0.96
CA ARG A 136 29.39 20.95 -1.41
C ARG A 136 29.44 21.53 -2.83
N ASP A 137 30.61 22.00 -3.25
CA ASP A 137 30.85 22.56 -4.58
C ASP A 137 31.19 21.50 -5.64
N GLN A 138 30.94 20.21 -5.36
CA GLN A 138 31.32 19.07 -6.21
C GLN A 138 32.84 18.96 -6.46
N ARG A 139 33.64 19.49 -5.54
CA ARG A 139 35.10 19.39 -5.59
C ARG A 139 35.56 18.17 -4.80
N SER A 140 36.48 17.40 -5.39
CA SER A 140 37.04 16.21 -4.75
C SER A 140 37.94 16.59 -3.57
N LEU A 141 37.67 15.98 -2.41
CA LEU A 141 38.54 16.07 -1.23
C LEU A 141 39.91 15.41 -1.50
N LEU A 142 39.95 14.40 -2.38
CA LEU A 142 41.20 13.74 -2.77
C LEU A 142 42.10 14.70 -3.57
N GLU A 143 41.55 15.35 -4.61
CA GLU A 143 42.28 16.33 -5.43
C GLU A 143 42.78 17.51 -4.59
N ARG A 144 41.98 17.95 -3.61
CA ARG A 144 42.35 19.02 -2.69
C ARG A 144 43.57 18.65 -1.84
N ILE A 145 43.60 17.44 -1.31
CA ILE A 145 44.74 16.95 -0.53
C ILE A 145 45.97 16.80 -1.42
N GLU A 146 45.83 16.19 -2.59
CA GLU A 146 46.93 16.01 -3.54
C GLU A 146 47.54 17.35 -3.94
N SER A 147 46.71 18.33 -4.31
CA SER A 147 47.14 19.68 -4.67
C SER A 147 47.88 20.38 -3.53
N LYS A 148 47.43 20.16 -2.29
CA LYS A 148 48.06 20.75 -1.09
C LYS A 148 49.42 20.12 -0.81
N VAL A 149 49.52 18.79 -0.87
CA VAL A 149 50.79 18.07 -0.71
C VAL A 149 51.79 18.54 -1.77
N GLN A 150 51.32 18.66 -3.02
CA GLN A 150 52.12 19.14 -4.13
C GLN A 150 52.67 20.56 -3.86
N LEU A 151 51.79 21.49 -3.49
CA LEU A 151 52.15 22.87 -3.23
C LEU A 151 53.18 23.01 -2.09
N GLU A 152 52.95 22.32 -0.97
CA GLU A 152 53.82 22.45 0.20
C GLU A 152 55.19 21.78 -0.01
N ILE A 153 55.25 20.65 -0.71
CA ILE A 153 56.53 20.01 -1.03
C ILE A 153 57.31 20.83 -2.07
N ASP A 154 56.65 21.35 -3.11
CA ASP A 154 57.31 22.21 -4.09
C ASP A 154 57.81 23.51 -3.43
N ARG A 155 57.07 24.05 -2.46
CA ARG A 155 57.51 25.18 -1.64
C ARG A 155 58.76 24.86 -0.82
N ILE A 156 58.83 23.66 -0.22
CA ILE A 156 60.04 23.21 0.49
C ILE A 156 61.23 23.18 -0.46
N MET A 157 61.06 22.60 -1.64
CA MET A 157 62.12 22.49 -2.65
C MET A 157 62.60 23.86 -3.15
N ALA A 158 61.71 24.85 -3.22
CA ALA A 158 62.03 26.19 -3.69
C ALA A 158 62.64 27.10 -2.60
N SER A 159 62.28 26.89 -1.33
CA SER A 159 62.57 27.85 -0.25
C SER A 159 63.70 27.43 0.67
N TYR A 160 64.11 26.17 0.67
CA TYR A 160 65.12 25.64 1.59
C TYR A 160 66.27 24.94 0.87
N ASP A 161 67.43 24.91 1.53
CA ASP A 161 68.58 24.14 1.07
C ASP A 161 68.30 22.63 1.12
N LEU A 162 68.89 21.89 0.18
CA LEU A 162 68.78 20.43 0.04
C LEU A 162 68.99 19.65 1.34
N LYS A 163 69.89 20.13 2.22
CA LYS A 163 70.19 19.48 3.51
C LYS A 163 69.03 19.55 4.49
N LEU A 164 68.16 20.55 4.36
CA LEU A 164 67.01 20.81 5.24
C LEU A 164 65.72 20.17 4.73
N TRP A 165 65.70 19.67 3.48
CA TRP A 165 64.49 19.15 2.86
C TRP A 165 63.84 18.03 3.67
N ARG A 166 64.60 17.04 4.14
CA ARG A 166 64.05 15.95 4.97
C ARG A 166 63.43 16.48 6.26
N GLU A 167 64.15 17.35 6.97
CA GLU A 167 63.67 17.94 8.22
C GLU A 167 62.34 18.66 8.00
N LYS A 168 62.25 19.49 6.96
CA LYS A 168 61.03 20.24 6.65
C LYS A 168 59.87 19.35 6.21
N VAL A 169 60.13 18.25 5.50
CA VAL A 169 59.05 17.28 5.18
C VAL A 169 58.57 16.58 6.45
N VAL A 170 59.47 16.19 7.35
CA VAL A 170 59.09 15.57 8.64
C VAL A 170 58.28 16.53 9.50
N GLU A 171 58.60 17.83 9.50
CA GLU A 171 57.82 18.87 10.18
C GLU A 171 56.46 19.14 9.49
N LEU A 172 56.39 19.00 8.17
CA LEU A 172 55.17 19.21 7.38
C LEU A 172 54.16 18.08 7.57
N LEU A 173 54.61 16.82 7.68
CA LEU A 173 53.75 15.64 7.73
C LEU A 173 52.65 15.72 8.82
N PRO A 174 52.95 16.04 10.10
CA PRO A 174 51.92 16.21 11.12
C PRO A 174 50.89 17.29 10.80
N ASN A 175 51.30 18.36 10.09
CA ASN A 175 50.36 19.42 9.69
C ASN A 175 49.40 18.94 8.59
N LEU A 176 49.93 18.21 7.60
CA LEU A 176 49.09 17.60 6.56
C LEU A 176 48.14 16.54 7.14
N GLU A 177 48.64 15.72 8.06
CA GLU A 177 47.84 14.76 8.82
C GLU A 177 46.76 15.49 9.61
N ARG A 178 47.06 16.55 10.37
CA ARG A 178 46.06 17.31 11.14
C ARG A 178 44.95 17.94 10.29
N ASP A 179 45.27 18.37 9.07
CA ASP A 179 44.27 18.97 8.18
C ASP A 179 43.36 17.92 7.51
N ALA A 180 43.84 16.68 7.41
CA ALA A 180 43.08 15.54 6.91
C ALA A 180 42.32 14.79 8.02
N ILE A 181 42.99 14.56 9.15
CA ILE A 181 42.65 13.66 10.27
C ILE A 181 42.21 14.49 11.48
N ARG A 182 41.10 14.13 12.10
CA ARG A 182 40.62 14.83 13.29
C ARG A 182 41.50 14.53 14.51
N GLU A 183 42.14 15.57 15.07
CA GLU A 183 42.87 15.52 16.32
C GLU A 183 42.05 16.14 17.48
N ALA A 184 42.22 15.61 18.71
CA ALA A 184 41.49 16.10 19.88
C ALA A 184 41.94 17.53 20.24
N GLY A 185 41.03 18.52 20.10
CA GLY A 185 41.29 19.92 20.42
C GLY A 185 41.50 20.85 19.21
N ALA A 186 41.44 20.33 17.98
CA ALA A 186 41.48 21.16 16.77
C ALA A 186 40.18 21.99 16.60
N THR A 187 40.34 23.28 16.27
CA THR A 187 39.21 24.21 16.03
C THR A 187 38.84 24.35 14.55
N ALA A 188 39.73 23.96 13.64
CA ALA A 188 39.49 24.00 12.19
C ALA A 188 38.85 22.69 11.69
N GLU A 189 37.89 22.79 10.77
CA GLU A 189 37.18 21.64 10.19
C GLU A 189 38.12 20.82 9.29
N THR A 190 38.40 19.58 9.69
CA THR A 190 39.26 18.65 8.94
C THR A 190 38.54 18.03 7.74
N SER A 191 39.28 17.36 6.85
CA SER A 191 38.67 16.59 5.75
C SER A 191 37.78 15.46 6.28
N GLU A 192 38.18 14.78 7.36
CA GLU A 192 37.33 13.81 8.06
C GLU A 192 36.02 14.40 8.58
N ASP A 193 36.07 15.59 9.18
CA ASP A 193 34.88 16.25 9.71
C ASP A 193 33.90 16.61 8.58
N ARG A 194 34.42 17.01 7.41
CA ARG A 194 33.59 17.25 6.22
C ARG A 194 32.89 15.99 5.74
N ILE A 195 33.61 14.86 5.65
CA ILE A 195 33.02 13.57 5.26
C ILE A 195 31.92 13.20 6.26
N LYS A 196 32.19 13.25 7.57
CA LYS A 196 31.21 12.94 8.63
C LYS A 196 29.97 13.85 8.60
N ARG A 197 30.15 15.16 8.36
CA ARG A 197 29.03 16.08 8.19
C ARG A 197 28.21 15.73 6.95
N HIS A 198 28.89 15.45 5.83
CA HIS A 198 28.24 15.10 4.58
C HIS A 198 27.48 13.78 4.67
N THR A 199 27.95 12.81 5.46
CA THR A 199 27.24 11.57 5.79
C THR A 199 25.80 11.84 6.24
N GLY A 200 25.61 12.78 7.18
CA GLY A 200 24.29 13.12 7.70
C GLY A 200 23.38 13.78 6.65
N GLU A 201 23.94 14.71 5.87
CA GLU A 201 23.24 15.40 4.78
C GLU A 201 22.80 14.41 3.68
N LEU A 202 23.71 13.54 3.25
CA LEU A 202 23.48 12.51 2.24
C LEU A 202 22.43 11.50 2.72
N LEU A 203 22.54 11.00 3.96
CA LEU A 203 21.57 10.08 4.53
C LEU A 203 20.16 10.70 4.57
N ALA A 204 20.03 11.97 4.96
CA ALA A 204 18.74 12.66 4.96
C ALA A 204 18.16 12.79 3.55
N HIS A 205 19.00 13.13 2.57
CA HIS A 205 18.60 13.23 1.17
C HIS A 205 18.13 11.89 0.60
N LEU A 206 18.92 10.82 0.80
CA LEU A 206 18.57 9.47 0.35
C LEU A 206 17.26 8.98 0.98
N ARG A 207 17.04 9.21 2.29
CA ARG A 207 15.79 8.83 2.97
C ARG A 207 14.57 9.51 2.34
N LEU A 208 14.67 10.80 2.03
CA LEU A 208 13.58 11.53 1.38
C LEU A 208 13.30 10.99 -0.03
N GLY A 209 14.35 10.79 -0.83
CA GLY A 209 14.24 10.27 -2.20
C GLY A 209 13.66 8.86 -2.24
N VAL A 210 14.21 7.95 -1.42
CA VAL A 210 13.75 6.56 -1.31
C VAL A 210 12.29 6.48 -0.87
N ARG A 211 11.88 7.22 0.18
CA ARG A 211 10.48 7.23 0.62
C ARG A 211 9.56 7.72 -0.48
N GLY A 212 9.90 8.84 -1.12
CA GLY A 212 9.10 9.40 -2.22
C GLY A 212 8.95 8.41 -3.37
N ARG A 213 10.05 7.76 -3.79
CA ARG A 213 10.03 6.77 -4.86
C ARG A 213 9.22 5.52 -4.52
N LEU A 214 9.28 5.03 -3.27
CA LEU A 214 8.49 3.88 -2.83
C LEU A 214 6.98 4.18 -2.89
N TYR A 215 6.55 5.37 -2.48
CA TYR A 215 5.14 5.76 -2.62
C TYR A 215 4.73 5.94 -4.09
N MET A 216 5.61 6.50 -4.92
CA MET A 216 5.34 6.55 -6.36
C MET A 216 5.19 5.16 -6.98
N LEU A 217 6.02 4.18 -6.57
CA LEU A 217 5.91 2.79 -7.02
C LEU A 217 4.67 2.09 -6.44
N LEU A 218 4.28 2.41 -5.22
CA LEU A 218 3.03 1.90 -4.64
C LEU A 218 1.82 2.37 -5.46
N ASP A 219 1.83 3.65 -5.84
CA ASP A 219 0.77 4.26 -6.64
C ASP A 219 0.90 3.95 -8.15
N ASP A 220 2.01 3.34 -8.61
CA ASP A 220 2.21 2.92 -10.00
C ASP A 220 1.52 1.57 -10.28
N ARG A 221 0.53 1.63 -11.16
CA ARG A 221 -0.36 0.50 -11.46
C ARG A 221 0.15 -0.41 -12.58
N LYS A 222 1.12 0.05 -13.37
CA LYS A 222 1.70 -0.74 -14.46
C LYS A 222 2.93 -1.51 -13.97
N GLN A 223 3.69 -0.88 -13.08
CA GLN A 223 4.99 -1.39 -12.62
C GLN A 223 5.06 -1.55 -11.10
N GLY A 224 3.95 -1.53 -10.37
CA GLY A 224 4.01 -1.45 -8.90
C GLY A 224 2.82 -2.06 -8.16
N GLY A 225 2.53 -1.50 -6.99
CA GLY A 225 1.55 -2.00 -6.02
C GLY A 225 2.16 -2.39 -4.66
N LEU A 226 1.31 -2.65 -3.67
CA LEU A 226 1.73 -2.86 -2.28
C LEU A 226 2.58 -4.11 -2.10
N GLU A 227 2.19 -5.22 -2.73
CA GLU A 227 2.99 -6.45 -2.70
C GLU A 227 4.33 -6.28 -3.44
N PHE A 228 4.36 -5.49 -4.52
CA PHE A 228 5.59 -5.16 -5.22
C PHE A 228 6.53 -4.38 -4.31
N VAL A 229 6.07 -3.29 -3.69
CA VAL A 229 6.87 -2.44 -2.80
C VAL A 229 7.37 -3.22 -1.58
N LEU A 230 6.52 -4.03 -0.96
CA LEU A 230 6.93 -4.89 0.17
C LEU A 230 8.01 -5.90 -0.26
N SER A 231 7.84 -6.55 -1.41
CA SER A 231 8.84 -7.48 -1.93
C SER A 231 10.15 -6.79 -2.34
N LEU A 232 10.08 -5.57 -2.88
CA LEU A 232 11.24 -4.75 -3.21
C LEU A 232 12.02 -4.41 -1.93
N LEU A 233 11.33 -3.96 -0.89
CA LEU A 233 11.94 -3.63 0.40
C LEU A 233 12.63 -4.83 1.04
N GLU A 234 11.97 -5.99 1.04
CA GLU A 234 12.54 -7.25 1.52
C GLU A 234 13.84 -7.60 0.76
N GLN A 235 13.81 -7.55 -0.57
CA GLN A 235 14.95 -7.87 -1.40
C GLN A 235 16.11 -6.86 -1.28
N VAL A 236 15.81 -5.55 -1.20
CA VAL A 236 16.81 -4.50 -0.96
C VAL A 236 17.48 -4.73 0.39
N LYS A 237 16.71 -4.99 1.45
CA LYS A 237 17.26 -5.25 2.78
C LYS A 237 18.11 -6.52 2.81
N ALA A 238 17.66 -7.59 2.17
CA ALA A 238 18.43 -8.83 2.07
C ALA A 238 19.78 -8.58 1.37
N ARG A 239 19.79 -7.88 0.22
CA ARG A 239 21.01 -7.56 -0.52
C ARG A 239 21.97 -6.66 0.26
N LEU A 240 21.44 -5.62 0.93
CA LEU A 240 22.22 -4.75 1.81
C LEU A 240 22.94 -5.54 2.91
N SER A 241 22.18 -6.35 3.66
CA SER A 241 22.70 -7.06 4.83
C SER A 241 23.63 -8.22 4.47
N GLN A 242 23.31 -8.97 3.41
CA GLN A 242 24.05 -10.19 3.07
C GLN A 242 25.26 -9.94 2.18
N ARG A 243 25.25 -8.87 1.38
CA ARG A 243 26.27 -8.64 0.35
C ARG A 243 26.91 -7.26 0.46
N ASP A 244 26.13 -6.19 0.35
CA ASP A 244 26.71 -4.87 0.10
C ASP A 244 27.48 -4.35 1.33
N LEU A 245 26.94 -4.54 2.54
CA LEU A 245 27.65 -4.21 3.79
C LEU A 245 28.96 -4.98 3.94
N VAL A 246 28.94 -6.29 3.64
CA VAL A 246 30.14 -7.15 3.70
C VAL A 246 31.21 -6.68 2.71
N ASN A 247 30.79 -6.29 1.50
CA ASN A 247 31.69 -5.79 0.46
C ASN A 247 32.32 -4.45 0.85
N VAL A 248 31.54 -3.47 1.31
CA VAL A 248 32.09 -2.16 1.68
C VAL A 248 32.98 -2.26 2.94
N GLU A 249 32.66 -3.17 3.88
CA GLU A 249 33.54 -3.47 5.02
C GLU A 249 34.88 -4.06 4.59
N ARG A 250 34.87 -4.94 3.58
CA ARG A 250 36.10 -5.47 2.98
C ARG A 250 36.88 -4.36 2.29
N ASN A 251 36.24 -3.50 1.51
CA ASN A 251 36.89 -2.37 0.83
C ASN A 251 37.55 -1.42 1.84
N GLY A 252 36.83 -1.06 2.92
CA GLY A 252 37.38 -0.22 4.00
C GLY A 252 38.55 -0.86 4.76
N ARG A 253 38.64 -2.19 4.85
CA ARG A 253 39.85 -2.87 5.35
C ARG A 253 41.01 -2.73 4.37
N ARG A 254 40.76 -2.98 3.09
CA ARG A 254 41.80 -2.87 2.05
C ARG A 254 42.40 -1.46 1.96
N TYR A 255 41.57 -0.42 2.05
CA TYR A 255 42.07 0.95 2.09
C TYR A 255 42.96 1.23 3.30
N ARG A 256 42.62 0.69 4.47
CA ARG A 256 43.45 0.82 5.68
C ARG A 256 44.77 0.05 5.54
N ASP A 257 44.74 -1.17 5.02
CA ASP A 257 45.95 -1.96 4.82
C ASP A 257 46.93 -1.25 3.86
N ILE A 258 46.40 -0.66 2.78
CA ILE A 258 47.19 0.15 1.83
C ILE A 258 47.73 1.42 2.51
N ARG A 259 46.88 2.17 3.22
CA ARG A 259 47.28 3.36 3.98
C ARG A 259 48.41 3.06 4.97
N ASP A 260 48.29 1.97 5.72
CA ASP A 260 49.25 1.59 6.75
C ASP A 260 50.58 1.17 6.12
N ALA A 261 50.54 0.46 4.99
CA ALA A 261 51.74 0.14 4.20
C ALA A 261 52.42 1.39 3.62
N LEU A 262 51.64 2.36 3.10
CA LEU A 262 52.17 3.64 2.63
C LEU A 262 52.88 4.39 3.76
N ARG A 263 52.23 4.51 4.91
CA ARG A 263 52.76 5.30 6.03
C ARG A 263 54.00 4.71 6.66
N THR A 264 53.99 3.40 6.93
CA THR A 264 55.04 2.72 7.72
C THR A 264 56.16 2.13 6.89
N ARG A 265 55.98 1.98 5.57
CA ARG A 265 57.00 1.42 4.68
C ARG A 265 57.45 2.43 3.63
N GLN A 266 56.54 2.93 2.79
CA GLN A 266 56.94 3.74 1.64
C GLN A 266 57.36 5.16 2.01
N VAL A 267 56.56 5.90 2.77
CA VAL A 267 56.90 7.27 3.19
C VAL A 267 58.18 7.28 4.02
N GLU A 268 58.34 6.32 4.94
CA GLU A 268 59.56 6.19 5.74
C GLU A 268 60.78 5.81 4.90
N GLU A 269 60.63 4.89 3.95
CA GLU A 269 61.70 4.53 3.01
C GLU A 269 62.10 5.72 2.14
N SER A 270 61.15 6.46 1.59
CA SER A 270 61.38 7.65 0.77
C SER A 270 62.06 8.78 1.55
N LEU A 271 61.70 8.98 2.83
CA LEU A 271 62.42 9.88 3.73
C LEU A 271 63.87 9.43 3.97
N ASN A 272 64.11 8.13 4.12
CA ASN A 272 65.45 7.56 4.28
C ASN A 272 66.28 7.68 3.01
N ASN A 273 65.69 7.42 1.85
CA ASN A 273 66.31 7.60 0.54
C ASN A 273 66.68 9.07 0.31
N LEU A 274 65.85 10.02 0.76
CA LEU A 274 66.14 11.45 0.65
C LEU A 274 67.39 11.84 1.47
N SER A 275 67.52 11.30 2.68
CA SER A 275 68.71 11.48 3.51
C SER A 275 69.98 10.96 2.82
N GLN A 276 69.89 9.76 2.22
CA GLN A 276 71.01 9.15 1.50
C GLN A 276 71.38 9.95 0.24
N ALA A 277 70.39 10.41 -0.55
CA ALA A 277 70.60 11.20 -1.75
C ALA A 277 71.27 12.55 -1.43
N ALA A 278 70.88 13.20 -0.32
CA ALA A 278 71.52 14.43 0.15
C ALA A 278 72.98 14.22 0.60
N GLY A 279 73.33 13.01 1.05
CA GLY A 279 74.66 12.64 1.55
C GLY A 279 75.74 12.38 0.48
N ARG A 280 75.41 11.94 -0.74
CA ARG A 280 76.37 11.48 -1.78
C ARG A 280 77.36 12.54 -2.26
N MET A 281 78.61 12.27 -2.66
CA MET A 281 79.54 13.36 -3.05
C MET A 281 79.32 13.95 -4.46
N PHE A 282 78.71 13.21 -5.38
CA PHE A 282 78.44 13.66 -6.77
C PHE A 282 76.96 13.40 -7.13
N GLY A 283 76.37 14.24 -7.99
CA GLY A 283 75.00 14.05 -8.50
C GLY A 283 73.86 14.16 -7.47
N LYS A 284 74.13 14.78 -6.30
CA LYS A 284 73.17 14.89 -5.18
C LYS A 284 71.83 15.51 -5.58
N GLU A 285 71.88 16.59 -6.34
CA GLU A 285 70.70 17.45 -6.53
C GLU A 285 69.67 16.85 -7.50
N PRO A 286 70.03 16.32 -8.69
CA PRO A 286 69.05 15.65 -9.55
C PRO A 286 68.42 14.43 -8.87
N GLN A 287 69.24 13.61 -8.19
CA GLN A 287 68.76 12.40 -7.50
C GLN A 287 67.84 12.75 -6.31
N ALA A 288 68.19 13.76 -5.50
CA ALA A 288 67.34 14.18 -4.39
C ALA A 288 66.01 14.78 -4.87
N ARG A 289 66.00 15.49 -6.00
CA ARG A 289 64.76 15.99 -6.62
C ARG A 289 63.86 14.85 -7.09
N GLU A 290 64.43 13.80 -7.67
CA GLU A 290 63.69 12.60 -8.04
C GLU A 290 63.09 11.91 -6.81
N VAL A 291 63.88 11.68 -5.77
CA VAL A 291 63.40 11.09 -4.50
C VAL A 291 62.32 11.97 -3.85
N MET A 292 62.45 13.30 -3.91
CA MET A 292 61.42 14.20 -3.42
C MET A 292 60.11 14.09 -4.20
N ASN A 293 60.18 13.92 -5.53
CA ASN A 293 58.98 13.68 -6.35
C ASN A 293 58.32 12.32 -6.06
N HIS A 294 59.10 11.29 -5.68
CA HIS A 294 58.54 10.03 -5.18
C HIS A 294 57.87 10.24 -3.81
N LEU A 295 58.59 10.85 -2.86
CA LEU A 295 58.06 11.15 -1.53
C LEU A 295 56.77 11.98 -1.59
N LYS A 296 56.69 12.95 -2.51
CA LYS A 296 55.49 13.74 -2.76
C LYS A 296 54.28 12.89 -3.15
N ARG A 297 54.47 11.92 -4.05
CA ARG A 297 53.44 10.96 -4.44
C ARG A 297 53.08 10.04 -3.27
N ASP A 298 54.06 9.49 -2.57
CA ASP A 298 53.83 8.58 -1.45
C ASP A 298 53.02 9.25 -0.31
N VAL A 299 53.30 10.53 -0.03
CA VAL A 299 52.55 11.31 0.98
C VAL A 299 51.14 11.63 0.49
N ALA A 300 50.97 11.99 -0.78
CA ALA A 300 49.65 12.22 -1.36
C ALA A 300 48.81 10.93 -1.35
N ASP A 301 49.38 9.80 -1.76
CA ASP A 301 48.75 8.49 -1.75
C ASP A 301 48.40 8.05 -0.32
N TYR A 302 49.29 8.26 0.65
CA TYR A 302 49.02 7.98 2.06
C TYR A 302 47.74 8.69 2.53
N LEU A 303 47.65 10.00 2.32
CA LEU A 303 46.50 10.79 2.76
C LEU A 303 45.24 10.48 1.94
N ARG A 304 45.39 10.20 0.65
CA ARG A 304 44.31 9.74 -0.24
C ARG A 304 43.69 8.44 0.28
N PHE A 305 44.50 7.42 0.56
CA PHE A 305 44.02 6.14 1.08
C PHE A 305 43.49 6.24 2.51
N HIS A 306 43.96 7.21 3.29
CA HIS A 306 43.32 7.56 4.56
C HIS A 306 41.90 8.08 4.35
N LEU A 307 41.69 9.04 3.44
CA LEU A 307 40.34 9.54 3.15
C LEU A 307 39.43 8.47 2.54
N LEU A 308 39.92 7.63 1.64
CA LEU A 308 39.16 6.49 1.10
C LEU A 308 38.71 5.53 2.21
N ALA A 309 39.60 5.23 3.17
CA ALA A 309 39.24 4.41 4.33
C ALA A 309 38.17 5.07 5.21
N VAL A 310 38.26 6.38 5.43
CA VAL A 310 37.25 7.14 6.19
C VAL A 310 35.91 7.15 5.44
N ALA A 311 35.92 7.46 4.14
CA ALA A 311 34.73 7.49 3.32
C ALA A 311 34.05 6.11 3.25
N ALA A 312 34.82 5.03 3.08
CA ALA A 312 34.27 3.67 3.14
C ALA A 312 33.63 3.35 4.49
N ASN A 313 34.23 3.78 5.61
CA ASN A 313 33.62 3.65 6.93
C ASN A 313 32.31 4.46 7.06
N GLN A 314 32.27 5.66 6.49
CA GLN A 314 31.05 6.47 6.46
C GLN A 314 29.98 5.88 5.52
N SER A 315 30.36 5.25 4.40
CA SER A 315 29.45 4.48 3.54
C SER A 315 28.79 3.33 4.30
N ILE A 316 29.54 2.60 5.14
CA ILE A 316 28.99 1.56 6.03
C ILE A 316 27.94 2.18 6.95
N GLU A 317 28.23 3.32 7.58
CA GLU A 317 27.27 4.02 8.43
C GLU A 317 26.01 4.42 7.67
N VAL A 318 26.13 4.98 6.45
CA VAL A 318 24.95 5.28 5.61
C VAL A 318 24.15 4.02 5.32
N MET A 319 24.79 2.94 4.86
CA MET A 319 24.11 1.69 4.51
C MET A 319 23.40 1.05 5.72
N ARG A 320 24.04 1.04 6.90
CA ARG A 320 23.43 0.52 8.15
C ARG A 320 22.24 1.38 8.59
N ASN A 321 22.42 2.71 8.60
CA ASN A 321 21.35 3.63 8.98
C ASN A 321 20.19 3.63 7.98
N MET A 322 20.46 3.36 6.71
CA MET A 322 19.45 3.17 5.68
C MET A 322 18.70 1.85 5.89
N SER A 323 19.43 0.73 6.08
CA SER A 323 18.81 -0.57 6.35
C SER A 323 17.90 -0.53 7.57
N SER A 324 18.36 0.08 8.68
CA SER A 324 17.56 0.23 9.90
C SER A 324 16.34 1.12 9.69
N TRP A 325 16.48 2.23 8.96
CA TRP A 325 15.36 3.13 8.65
C TRP A 325 14.33 2.49 7.72
N LEU A 326 14.76 1.67 6.75
CA LEU A 326 13.86 0.86 5.93
C LEU A 326 13.04 -0.11 6.78
N GLY A 327 13.53 -0.50 7.95
CA GLY A 327 12.81 -1.26 8.96
C GLY A 327 13.63 -2.43 9.49
N GLU A 328 13.39 -2.87 10.71
CA GLU A 328 13.98 -4.10 11.26
C GLU A 328 12.87 -5.09 11.60
N PRO A 329 13.12 -6.40 11.44
CA PRO A 329 12.17 -7.40 11.90
C PRO A 329 12.03 -7.28 13.43
N GLN A 330 10.80 -7.21 13.89
CA GLN A 330 10.42 -7.17 15.29
C GLN A 330 9.93 -8.58 15.70
N ALA A 331 8.82 -8.66 16.44
CA ALA A 331 8.15 -9.91 16.76
C ALA A 331 7.22 -10.37 15.64
N THR A 332 6.77 -11.62 15.72
CA THR A 332 5.61 -12.08 14.95
C THR A 332 4.32 -11.59 15.59
N ASP A 333 3.33 -11.22 14.78
CA ASP A 333 1.99 -10.89 15.25
C ASP A 333 1.21 -12.13 15.74
N GLU A 334 -0.02 -11.93 16.22
CA GLU A 334 -0.93 -12.98 16.69
C GLU A 334 -1.28 -14.01 15.60
N TYR A 335 -0.99 -13.70 14.33
CA TYR A 335 -1.23 -14.55 13.17
C TYR A 335 0.07 -15.20 12.64
N GLY A 336 1.20 -15.01 13.33
CA GLY A 336 2.50 -15.57 12.95
C GLY A 336 3.25 -14.80 11.86
N ASN A 337 2.79 -13.61 11.46
CA ASN A 337 3.46 -12.78 10.46
C ASN A 337 4.55 -11.93 11.10
N ALA A 338 5.72 -11.84 10.48
CA ALA A 338 6.79 -10.94 10.92
C ALA A 338 6.34 -9.48 10.85
N GLN A 339 6.34 -8.80 12.00
CA GLN A 339 6.17 -7.35 12.06
C GLN A 339 7.50 -6.66 11.78
N TRP A 340 7.45 -5.57 11.04
CA TRP A 340 8.60 -4.75 10.75
C TRP A 340 8.45 -3.36 11.35
N SER A 341 9.56 -2.73 11.72
CA SER A 341 9.59 -1.30 12.03
C SER A 341 9.84 -0.47 10.76
N GLY A 342 9.99 0.85 10.92
CA GLY A 342 10.40 1.76 9.84
C GLY A 342 9.44 1.80 8.66
N ILE A 343 9.99 1.99 7.46
CA ILE A 343 9.22 2.12 6.22
C ILE A 343 8.50 0.81 5.86
N ALA A 344 9.15 -0.34 6.03
CA ALA A 344 8.51 -1.64 5.81
C ALA A 344 7.29 -1.83 6.72
N GLY A 345 7.42 -1.47 8.01
CA GLY A 345 6.31 -1.49 8.96
C GLY A 345 5.14 -0.58 8.56
N GLU A 346 5.44 0.61 8.03
CA GLU A 346 4.43 1.55 7.52
C GLU A 346 3.63 0.95 6.34
N PHE A 347 4.31 0.34 5.37
CA PHE A 347 3.63 -0.33 4.25
C PHE A 347 2.86 -1.60 4.71
N GLN A 348 3.38 -2.34 5.68
CA GLN A 348 2.65 -3.47 6.28
C GLN A 348 1.39 -3.01 7.01
N GLU A 349 1.44 -1.89 7.73
CA GLU A 349 0.27 -1.32 8.37
C GLU A 349 -0.76 -0.87 7.34
N GLY A 350 -0.32 -0.20 6.27
CA GLY A 350 -1.18 0.09 5.12
C GLY A 350 -1.86 -1.16 4.55
N ARG A 351 -1.12 -2.27 4.41
CA ARG A 351 -1.68 -3.56 3.98
C ARG A 351 -2.76 -4.06 4.94
N ARG A 352 -2.53 -3.99 6.26
CA ARG A 352 -3.52 -4.40 7.27
C ARG A 352 -4.80 -3.58 7.18
N GLN A 353 -4.68 -2.26 6.98
CA GLN A 353 -5.83 -1.37 6.88
C GLN A 353 -6.67 -1.64 5.61
N VAL A 354 -6.00 -1.91 4.49
CA VAL A 354 -6.67 -2.34 3.25
C VAL A 354 -7.34 -3.69 3.44
N GLN A 355 -6.69 -4.64 4.12
CA GLN A 355 -7.30 -5.93 4.45
C GLN A 355 -8.52 -5.78 5.37
N ALA A 356 -8.48 -4.89 6.36
CA ALA A 356 -9.63 -4.61 7.22
C ALA A 356 -10.82 -4.03 6.42
N MET A 357 -10.55 -3.21 5.41
CA MET A 357 -11.58 -2.69 4.50
C MET A 357 -12.21 -3.81 3.66
N LEU A 358 -11.39 -4.73 3.14
CA LEU A 358 -11.87 -5.90 2.41
C LEU A 358 -12.69 -6.84 3.30
N LEU A 359 -12.25 -7.07 4.54
CA LEU A 359 -13.00 -7.86 5.52
C LEU A 359 -14.37 -7.23 5.83
N ALA A 360 -14.46 -5.91 5.93
CA ALA A 360 -15.74 -5.22 6.11
C ALA A 360 -16.69 -5.45 4.92
N ALA A 361 -16.17 -5.45 3.69
CA ALA A 361 -16.95 -5.78 2.50
C ALA A 361 -17.42 -7.25 2.54
N ASP A 362 -16.54 -8.19 2.87
CA ASP A 362 -16.87 -9.63 2.97
C ASP A 362 -17.91 -9.92 4.07
N GLN A 363 -17.81 -9.24 5.22
CA GLN A 363 -18.80 -9.32 6.29
C GLN A 363 -20.18 -8.83 5.81
N ARG A 364 -20.21 -7.71 5.08
CA ARG A 364 -21.46 -7.17 4.53
C ARG A 364 -22.09 -8.10 3.49
N ILE A 365 -21.27 -8.68 2.59
CA ILE A 365 -21.71 -9.71 1.64
C ILE A 365 -22.29 -10.92 2.39
N SER A 366 -21.62 -11.36 3.45
CA SER A 366 -22.06 -12.51 4.25
C SER A 366 -23.39 -12.25 4.96
N GLN A 367 -23.60 -11.03 5.49
CA GLN A 367 -24.89 -10.60 6.05
C GLN A 367 -25.99 -10.63 4.99
N LEU A 368 -25.78 -10.01 3.82
CA LEU A 368 -26.76 -10.00 2.74
C LEU A 368 -27.11 -11.42 2.26
N ARG A 369 -26.10 -12.31 2.15
CA ARG A 369 -26.32 -13.73 1.81
C ARG A 369 -27.05 -14.51 2.92
N ALA A 370 -26.90 -14.12 4.18
CA ALA A 370 -27.68 -14.71 5.28
C ALA A 370 -29.15 -14.24 5.21
N ASP A 371 -29.37 -12.95 5.01
CA ASP A 371 -30.70 -12.35 4.83
C ASP A 371 -31.43 -12.96 3.63
N ALA A 372 -30.71 -13.18 2.52
CA ALA A 372 -31.24 -13.84 1.33
C ALA A 372 -31.80 -15.25 1.62
N ARG A 373 -31.20 -15.96 2.58
CA ARG A 373 -31.57 -17.33 2.95
C ARG A 373 -32.71 -17.40 3.97
N GLN A 374 -32.92 -16.37 4.78
CA GLN A 374 -33.98 -16.40 5.79
C GLN A 374 -35.37 -16.49 5.17
N GLU A 375 -36.16 -17.48 5.57
CA GLU A 375 -37.55 -17.62 5.17
C GLU A 375 -38.46 -16.99 6.21
N HIS A 376 -39.36 -16.10 5.76
CA HIS A 376 -40.35 -15.48 6.63
C HIS A 376 -41.74 -15.80 6.08
N ALA A 377 -42.71 -16.11 6.96
CA ALA A 377 -44.08 -16.44 6.55
C ALA A 377 -44.75 -15.31 5.74
N THR A 378 -44.27 -14.08 5.89
CA THR A 378 -44.73 -12.86 5.21
C THR A 378 -43.86 -12.46 4.02
N TYR A 379 -42.85 -13.26 3.64
CA TYR A 379 -41.95 -12.92 2.54
C TYR A 379 -41.86 -14.09 1.56
N ILE A 380 -42.50 -13.93 0.40
CA ILE A 380 -42.55 -14.95 -0.63
C ILE A 380 -41.50 -14.63 -1.69
N LYS A 381 -40.56 -15.57 -1.83
CA LYS A 381 -39.45 -15.47 -2.77
C LYS A 381 -39.82 -16.13 -4.09
N LEU A 382 -39.78 -15.35 -5.17
CA LEU A 382 -39.82 -15.88 -6.54
C LEU A 382 -38.40 -15.88 -7.10
N ALA A 383 -37.54 -16.71 -6.52
CA ALA A 383 -36.14 -16.78 -6.93
C ALA A 383 -36.01 -17.15 -8.41
N SER A 384 -35.10 -16.47 -9.12
CA SER A 384 -34.60 -16.94 -10.40
C SER A 384 -33.66 -18.13 -10.18
N ASP A 385 -33.84 -19.18 -11.01
CA ASP A 385 -33.00 -20.39 -11.04
C ASP A 385 -31.63 -20.13 -11.70
N THR A 386 -31.46 -18.97 -12.35
CA THR A 386 -30.19 -18.56 -12.94
C THR A 386 -29.31 -17.84 -11.92
N LEU A 387 -28.12 -18.38 -11.70
CA LEU A 387 -27.06 -17.70 -10.96
C LEU A 387 -26.45 -16.61 -11.86
N PRO A 388 -26.34 -15.35 -11.38
CA PRO A 388 -25.67 -14.31 -12.15
C PRO A 388 -24.19 -14.68 -12.36
N PRO A 389 -23.59 -14.26 -13.49
CA PRO A 389 -22.18 -14.51 -13.73
C PRO A 389 -21.31 -13.84 -12.65
N PRO A 390 -20.14 -14.42 -12.32
CA PRO A 390 -19.24 -13.85 -11.33
C PRO A 390 -18.80 -12.45 -11.76
N VAL A 391 -18.74 -11.53 -10.80
CA VAL A 391 -18.28 -10.17 -11.03
C VAL A 391 -16.81 -10.20 -11.46
N ARG A 392 -16.47 -9.44 -12.50
CA ARG A 392 -15.11 -9.27 -12.98
C ARG A 392 -14.81 -7.79 -13.13
N LEU A 393 -13.53 -7.44 -13.02
CA LEU A 393 -13.05 -6.14 -13.48
C LEU A 393 -13.17 -6.14 -15.02
N SER A 394 -14.11 -5.40 -15.58
CA SER A 394 -14.32 -5.30 -17.04
C SER A 394 -14.32 -3.84 -17.48
N GLY A 395 -13.71 -3.55 -18.63
CA GLY A 395 -13.60 -2.17 -19.14
C GLY A 395 -12.70 -1.28 -18.27
N ASP A 396 -13.08 -0.02 -18.10
CA ASP A 396 -12.27 1.03 -17.48
C ASP A 396 -12.37 1.09 -15.93
N VAL A 397 -12.78 -0.02 -15.29
CA VAL A 397 -12.99 -0.09 -13.82
C VAL A 397 -11.76 0.35 -13.02
N SER A 398 -10.57 0.13 -13.57
CA SER A 398 -9.31 0.59 -12.99
C SER A 398 -9.19 2.13 -12.97
N ALA A 399 -9.60 2.83 -14.03
CA ALA A 399 -9.58 4.30 -14.06
C ALA A 399 -10.63 4.91 -13.11
N TRP A 400 -11.78 4.25 -12.89
CA TRP A 400 -12.77 4.78 -11.96
C TRP A 400 -12.42 4.59 -10.50
N SER A 401 -11.84 3.43 -10.15
CA SER A 401 -11.26 3.27 -8.82
C SER A 401 -10.13 4.27 -8.60
N GLU A 402 -9.41 4.67 -9.66
CA GLU A 402 -8.49 5.82 -9.65
C GLU A 402 -9.16 7.10 -9.25
N GLU A 403 -10.21 7.53 -9.96
CA GLU A 403 -10.86 8.80 -9.67
C GLU A 403 -11.38 8.85 -8.22
N VAL A 404 -12.04 7.78 -7.78
CA VAL A 404 -12.59 7.71 -6.42
C VAL A 404 -11.48 7.69 -5.38
N LEU A 405 -10.37 6.98 -5.60
CA LEU A 405 -9.30 6.88 -4.58
C LEU A 405 -8.33 8.08 -4.64
N LEU A 406 -8.09 8.67 -5.82
CA LEU A 406 -7.36 9.92 -5.98
C LEU A 406 -8.09 11.10 -5.33
N GLU A 407 -9.43 11.09 -5.27
CA GLU A 407 -10.22 12.06 -4.49
C GLU A 407 -9.77 12.10 -3.01
N PHE A 408 -9.32 10.96 -2.47
CA PHE A 408 -8.81 10.82 -1.09
C PHE A 408 -7.28 11.00 -0.99
N GLY A 409 -6.60 11.14 -2.14
CA GLY A 409 -5.15 11.29 -2.28
C GLY A 409 -4.41 9.98 -2.57
N GLY A 410 -3.13 10.09 -2.94
CA GLY A 410 -2.26 8.91 -3.11
C GLY A 410 -2.05 8.14 -1.80
N SER A 411 -1.46 6.95 -1.89
CA SER A 411 -1.42 6.00 -0.77
C SER A 411 -0.76 6.57 0.50
N ALA A 412 0.18 7.51 0.36
CA ALA A 412 0.80 8.22 1.48
C ALA A 412 -0.19 8.99 2.37
N ARG A 413 -1.29 9.50 1.80
CA ARG A 413 -2.37 10.16 2.54
C ARG A 413 -3.49 9.20 2.90
N LEU A 414 -3.70 8.19 2.06
CA LEU A 414 -4.81 7.25 2.20
C LEU A 414 -4.61 6.30 3.37
N PHE A 415 -3.40 5.74 3.57
CA PHE A 415 -3.15 4.80 4.66
C PHE A 415 -3.52 5.37 6.05
N PRO A 416 -3.03 6.56 6.48
CA PRO A 416 -3.46 7.12 7.76
C PRO A 416 -4.99 7.25 7.91
N GLN A 417 -5.70 7.54 6.83
CA GLN A 417 -7.16 7.65 6.83
C GLN A 417 -7.85 6.29 6.99
N LEU A 418 -7.32 5.22 6.38
CA LEU A 418 -7.88 3.86 6.49
C LEU A 418 -7.74 3.27 7.90
N GLY A 419 -6.86 3.83 8.73
CA GLY A 419 -6.78 3.52 10.15
C GLY A 419 -8.04 3.92 10.94
N ASP A 420 -8.79 4.93 10.48
CA ASP A 420 -10.07 5.33 11.07
C ASP A 420 -11.21 4.50 10.48
N GLU A 421 -11.95 3.81 11.34
CA GLU A 421 -13.07 2.95 10.95
C GLU A 421 -14.18 3.70 10.21
N ARG A 422 -14.47 4.95 10.60
CA ARG A 422 -15.49 5.77 9.95
C ARG A 422 -15.05 6.17 8.55
N LEU A 423 -13.81 6.66 8.40
CA LEU A 423 -13.30 7.05 7.08
C LEU A 423 -13.19 5.84 6.14
N ARG A 424 -12.79 4.68 6.68
CA ARG A 424 -12.78 3.41 5.94
C ARG A 424 -14.18 3.00 5.48
N ALA A 425 -15.19 3.14 6.34
CA ALA A 425 -16.58 2.84 5.99
C ALA A 425 -17.13 3.83 4.94
N ASP A 426 -16.82 5.11 5.06
CA ASP A 426 -17.22 6.15 4.10
C ASP A 426 -16.62 5.88 2.71
N LEU A 427 -15.32 5.52 2.65
CA LEU A 427 -14.66 5.14 1.41
C LEU A 427 -15.31 3.90 0.78
N LEU A 428 -15.56 2.86 1.58
CA LEU A 428 -16.23 1.64 1.09
C LEU A 428 -17.63 1.94 0.55
N LEU A 429 -18.38 2.83 1.21
CA LEU A 429 -19.70 3.25 0.75
C LEU A 429 -19.63 4.02 -0.57
N LYS A 430 -18.64 4.90 -0.76
CA LYS A 430 -18.43 5.59 -2.04
C LYS A 430 -18.12 4.61 -3.17
N LEU A 431 -17.22 3.66 -2.93
CA LEU A 431 -16.89 2.61 -3.91
C LEU A 431 -18.10 1.73 -4.23
N PHE A 432 -18.88 1.35 -3.21
CA PHE A 432 -20.11 0.58 -3.38
C PHE A 432 -21.14 1.32 -4.26
N ARG A 433 -21.42 2.60 -3.97
CA ARG A 433 -22.36 3.41 -4.79
C ARG A 433 -21.88 3.53 -6.23
N ARG A 434 -20.57 3.64 -6.43
CA ARG A 434 -19.97 3.67 -7.77
C ARG A 434 -20.14 2.34 -8.49
N ALA A 435 -19.89 1.22 -7.79
CA ALA A 435 -20.09 -0.11 -8.31
C ALA A 435 -21.56 -0.38 -8.70
N GLN A 436 -22.53 0.08 -7.89
CA GLN A 436 -23.96 0.00 -8.22
C GLN A 436 -24.29 0.73 -9.53
N LEU A 437 -23.83 1.98 -9.70
CA LEU A 437 -24.05 2.75 -10.92
C LEU A 437 -23.44 2.08 -12.17
N GLN A 438 -22.33 1.38 -11.99
CA GLN A 438 -21.69 0.69 -13.10
C GLN A 438 -22.44 -0.56 -13.51
N LEU A 439 -22.82 -1.40 -12.55
CA LEU A 439 -23.58 -2.62 -12.82
C LEU A 439 -24.91 -2.28 -13.50
N SER A 440 -25.58 -1.22 -13.05
CA SER A 440 -26.81 -0.77 -13.70
C SER A 440 -26.58 -0.23 -15.12
N THR A 441 -25.46 0.46 -15.39
CA THR A 441 -25.11 0.91 -16.75
C THR A 441 -24.81 -0.26 -17.69
N GLN A 442 -24.12 -1.31 -17.20
CA GLN A 442 -23.88 -2.53 -17.97
C GLN A 442 -25.18 -3.29 -18.27
N GLU A 443 -26.17 -3.20 -17.38
CA GLU A 443 -27.50 -3.78 -17.56
C GLU A 443 -28.37 -2.96 -18.52
N LEU A 444 -28.17 -1.63 -18.61
CA LEU A 444 -28.87 -0.72 -19.54
C LEU A 444 -28.45 -0.85 -21.01
N GLU A 445 -27.34 -1.54 -21.31
CA GLU A 445 -27.00 -1.92 -22.70
C GLU A 445 -27.92 -3.03 -23.24
N GLN A 446 -28.78 -3.61 -22.39
CA GLN A 446 -29.87 -4.52 -22.76
C GLN A 446 -31.16 -3.71 -23.00
N PRO A 447 -32.06 -4.14 -23.92
CA PRO A 447 -33.31 -3.44 -24.18
C PRO A 447 -34.15 -3.32 -22.90
N GLU A 448 -34.91 -2.22 -22.76
CA GLU A 448 -35.66 -1.76 -21.56
C GLU A 448 -35.77 -2.81 -20.45
N PRO A 449 -35.12 -2.62 -19.29
CA PRO A 449 -35.12 -3.62 -18.22
C PRO A 449 -36.56 -3.82 -17.74
N VAL A 450 -37.13 -4.97 -18.08
CA VAL A 450 -38.45 -5.40 -17.64
C VAL A 450 -38.37 -5.65 -16.13
N ASP A 451 -39.39 -5.23 -15.38
CA ASP A 451 -39.49 -5.53 -13.95
C ASP A 451 -39.29 -7.06 -13.73
N PRO A 452 -38.23 -7.48 -13.01
CA PRO A 452 -37.85 -8.89 -12.91
C PRO A 452 -38.93 -9.73 -12.21
N LEU A 453 -39.74 -9.11 -11.34
CA LEU A 453 -40.89 -9.77 -10.73
C LEU A 453 -41.98 -10.02 -11.78
N LEU A 454 -42.28 -9.04 -12.62
CA LEU A 454 -43.27 -9.17 -13.69
C LEU A 454 -42.82 -10.14 -14.78
N GLU A 455 -41.53 -10.14 -15.14
CA GLU A 455 -40.96 -11.12 -16.07
C GLU A 455 -41.14 -12.54 -15.51
N ARG A 456 -40.77 -12.76 -14.25
CA ARG A 456 -40.89 -14.07 -13.61
C ARG A 456 -42.34 -14.53 -13.49
N LEU A 457 -43.26 -13.64 -13.12
CA LEU A 457 -44.68 -13.94 -13.08
C LEU A 457 -45.26 -14.22 -14.48
N SER A 458 -44.78 -13.52 -15.52
CA SER A 458 -45.22 -13.72 -16.89
C SER A 458 -44.75 -15.05 -17.47
N ALA A 459 -43.58 -15.54 -17.04
CA ALA A 459 -43.05 -16.85 -17.41
C ALA A 459 -43.80 -18.03 -16.75
N MET A 460 -44.56 -17.78 -15.68
CA MET A 460 -45.40 -18.79 -15.02
C MET A 460 -46.69 -19.05 -15.79
N THR A 461 -47.26 -20.25 -15.61
CA THR A 461 -48.63 -20.52 -16.08
C THR A 461 -49.66 -19.74 -15.23
N PRO A 462 -50.87 -19.47 -15.76
CA PRO A 462 -51.92 -18.79 -15.00
C PRO A 462 -52.28 -19.50 -13.68
N GLN A 463 -52.25 -20.84 -13.66
CA GLN A 463 -52.53 -21.63 -12.46
C GLN A 463 -51.45 -21.46 -11.38
N GLU A 464 -50.17 -21.43 -11.78
CA GLU A 464 -49.05 -21.18 -10.87
C GLU A 464 -49.11 -19.76 -10.29
N ARG A 465 -49.38 -18.74 -11.13
CA ARG A 465 -49.59 -17.37 -10.67
C ARG A 465 -50.70 -17.27 -9.63
N GLN A 466 -51.86 -17.86 -9.91
CA GLN A 466 -53.00 -17.86 -8.98
C GLN A 466 -52.62 -18.51 -7.64
N ARG A 467 -51.85 -19.60 -7.65
CA ARG A 467 -51.38 -20.25 -6.42
C ARG A 467 -50.43 -19.34 -5.61
N VAL A 468 -49.46 -18.71 -6.27
CA VAL A 468 -48.53 -17.76 -5.64
C VAL A 468 -49.29 -16.57 -5.05
N PHE A 469 -50.23 -15.99 -5.80
CA PHE A 469 -51.05 -14.89 -5.31
C PHE A 469 -51.94 -15.30 -4.14
N ALA A 470 -52.53 -16.49 -4.16
CA ALA A 470 -53.35 -17.00 -3.06
C ALA A 470 -52.52 -17.21 -1.78
N GLU A 471 -51.28 -17.70 -1.92
CA GLU A 471 -50.34 -17.81 -0.81
C GLU A 471 -49.94 -16.42 -0.29
N TRP A 472 -49.62 -15.48 -1.18
CA TRP A 472 -49.26 -14.11 -0.84
C TRP A 472 -50.36 -13.37 -0.07
N ILE A 473 -51.59 -13.42 -0.57
CA ILE A 473 -52.77 -12.81 0.05
C ILE A 473 -53.06 -13.47 1.40
N ARG A 474 -52.94 -14.81 1.50
CA ARG A 474 -53.13 -15.54 2.77
C ARG A 474 -52.07 -15.17 3.80
N SER A 475 -50.82 -15.03 3.39
CA SER A 475 -49.72 -14.57 4.25
C SER A 475 -49.88 -13.13 4.72
N ALA A 476 -50.49 -12.27 3.91
CA ALA A 476 -50.84 -10.90 4.30
C ALA A 476 -52.03 -10.84 5.26
N MET A 477 -52.88 -11.88 5.28
CA MET A 477 -54.10 -11.94 6.10
C MET A 477 -54.24 -13.29 6.83
N PRO A 478 -53.28 -13.68 7.68
CA PRO A 478 -53.25 -15.02 8.29
C PRO A 478 -54.42 -15.29 9.26
N TRP A 479 -55.07 -14.24 9.76
CA TRP A 479 -56.29 -14.34 10.57
C TRP A 479 -57.55 -14.59 9.72
N VAL A 480 -57.50 -14.42 8.41
CA VAL A 480 -58.59 -14.74 7.49
C VAL A 480 -58.43 -16.19 7.06
N ASN A 481 -58.74 -17.12 7.98
CA ASN A 481 -58.75 -18.55 7.69
C ASN A 481 -60.05 -19.00 6.97
N ALA A 482 -60.85 -18.05 6.49
CA ALA A 482 -62.18 -18.30 5.98
C ALA A 482 -62.14 -18.62 4.49
N ARG A 483 -62.53 -19.84 4.13
CA ARG A 483 -63.20 -20.04 2.84
C ARG A 483 -64.43 -19.13 2.86
N PHE A 484 -64.39 -18.02 2.11
CA PHE A 484 -65.58 -17.26 1.77
C PHE A 484 -66.39 -18.05 0.75
N SER A 485 -66.86 -19.24 1.15
CA SER A 485 -67.92 -19.93 0.44
C SER A 485 -69.19 -19.07 0.50
N ALA A 486 -70.18 -19.40 -0.31
CA ALA A 486 -71.45 -18.66 -0.45
C ALA A 486 -72.21 -18.35 0.85
N GLU A 487 -71.80 -18.90 2.00
CA GLU A 487 -72.41 -18.73 3.32
C GLU A 487 -71.92 -17.49 4.08
N PHE A 488 -70.75 -16.93 3.76
CA PHE A 488 -70.25 -15.70 4.38
C PHE A 488 -69.48 -14.83 3.38
N THR A 489 -70.07 -13.70 2.99
CA THR A 489 -69.44 -12.68 2.16
C THR A 489 -69.18 -11.42 3.00
N PRO A 490 -67.93 -11.09 3.36
CA PRO A 490 -67.63 -9.89 4.12
C PRO A 490 -67.94 -8.63 3.31
N ASN A 491 -68.40 -7.58 3.98
CA ASN A 491 -68.57 -6.28 3.33
C ASN A 491 -67.21 -5.61 3.08
N ALA A 492 -67.07 -4.85 2.00
CA ALA A 492 -65.82 -4.18 1.61
C ALA A 492 -65.31 -3.10 2.61
N ASP A 493 -66.13 -2.72 3.58
CA ASP A 493 -65.77 -1.85 4.70
C ASP A 493 -65.18 -2.62 5.90
N GLN A 494 -65.33 -3.95 5.93
CA GLN A 494 -64.87 -4.83 7.01
C GLN A 494 -63.45 -5.37 6.77
N PHE A 495 -63.07 -5.65 5.52
CA PHE A 495 -61.72 -6.09 5.14
C PHE A 495 -61.24 -5.34 3.90
N LYS A 496 -60.01 -4.85 3.92
CA LYS A 496 -59.35 -4.24 2.77
C LYS A 496 -57.95 -4.79 2.63
N CYS A 497 -57.66 -5.43 1.49
CA CYS A 497 -56.32 -5.76 1.07
C CYS A 497 -55.86 -4.70 0.07
N PHE A 498 -54.69 -4.11 0.30
CA PHE A 498 -54.06 -3.19 -0.63
C PHE A 498 -52.84 -3.88 -1.23
N ILE A 499 -52.78 -3.90 -2.57
CA ILE A 499 -51.63 -4.40 -3.31
C ILE A 499 -50.89 -3.19 -3.87
N GLY A 500 -49.69 -2.94 -3.35
CA GLY A 500 -48.80 -1.90 -3.89
C GLY A 500 -47.98 -2.49 -5.03
N VAL A 501 -48.01 -1.85 -6.20
CA VAL A 501 -47.27 -2.27 -7.40
C VAL A 501 -46.57 -1.07 -8.04
N GLY A 502 -45.42 -1.30 -8.67
CA GLY A 502 -44.65 -0.26 -9.37
C GLY A 502 -45.29 0.19 -10.68
N ASP A 503 -45.82 -0.75 -11.47
CA ASP A 503 -46.49 -0.48 -12.76
C ASP A 503 -47.92 -1.07 -12.78
N VAL A 504 -48.91 -0.22 -12.56
CA VAL A 504 -50.33 -0.63 -12.57
C VAL A 504 -50.75 -1.21 -13.93
N GLY A 505 -50.19 -0.71 -15.04
CA GLY A 505 -50.53 -1.15 -16.39
C GLY A 505 -50.09 -2.58 -16.67
N ALA A 506 -48.86 -2.92 -16.26
CA ALA A 506 -48.34 -4.27 -16.40
C ALA A 506 -49.07 -5.27 -15.49
N TRP A 507 -49.34 -4.89 -14.24
CA TRP A 507 -50.05 -5.74 -13.27
C TRP A 507 -51.52 -5.98 -13.61
N ARG A 508 -52.19 -5.06 -14.35
CA ARG A 508 -53.56 -5.28 -14.86
C ARG A 508 -53.68 -6.51 -15.77
N LYS A 509 -52.61 -6.91 -16.45
CA LYS A 509 -52.61 -8.12 -17.29
C LYS A 509 -52.82 -9.40 -16.48
N MET A 510 -52.59 -9.35 -15.17
CA MET A 510 -52.71 -10.48 -14.24
C MET A 510 -53.85 -10.27 -13.21
N GLU A 511 -54.76 -9.31 -13.48
CA GLU A 511 -55.83 -8.94 -12.55
C GLU A 511 -56.83 -10.08 -12.34
N ALA A 512 -57.09 -10.89 -13.37
CA ALA A 512 -57.99 -12.03 -13.27
C ALA A 512 -57.50 -13.07 -12.27
N GLU A 513 -56.21 -13.42 -12.33
CA GLU A 513 -55.58 -14.35 -11.38
C GLU A 513 -55.51 -13.77 -9.97
N LEU A 514 -55.24 -12.47 -9.83
CA LEU A 514 -55.23 -11.77 -8.53
C LEU A 514 -56.60 -11.72 -7.86
N ARG A 515 -57.68 -11.57 -8.63
CA ARG A 515 -59.06 -11.57 -8.11
C ARG A 515 -59.58 -12.97 -7.80
N ALA A 516 -59.03 -13.98 -8.47
CA ALA A 516 -59.38 -15.37 -8.26
C ALA A 516 -58.60 -16.02 -7.09
N ALA A 517 -57.50 -15.39 -6.67
CA ALA A 517 -56.74 -15.70 -5.45
C ALA A 517 -57.40 -15.08 -4.22
#